data_AF-A0A1N6GUA1-F1
#
_entry.id   AF-A0A1N6GUA1-F1
#
_cell.length_a   1.000
_cell.length_b   1.000
_cell.length_c   1.000
_cell.angle_alpha   90.00
_cell.angle_beta   90.00
_cell.angle_gamma   90.00
#
_symmetry.space_group_name_H-M   'P 1'
#
loop_
_entity.id
_entity.type
_entity.pdbx_description
1 polymer ?
#
loop_
_entity_poly.entity_id
_entity_poly.type
_entity_poly.pdbx_seq_one_letter_code
_entity_poly.pdbx_strand_id
1 'polypeptide(L)' 'MSEEKVWPDKTDSDLWEEVRAAMIEKYGDRFDDELMRKAFDSTCEYFEDYVPRSRFFKRAIMNCVWERPIISKEQQVY' A
#
# COMPACT_ATOMS: atom_id res chain seq x y z
N MET A 1 1.91 -12.36 -21.91
CA MET A 1 2.04 -11.14 -21.08
C MET A 1 2.96 -11.52 -19.92
N SER A 2 4.25 -11.22 -20.03
CA SER A 2 5.19 -11.46 -18.94
C SER A 2 4.78 -10.55 -17.79
N GLU A 3 4.30 -11.11 -16.68
CA GLU A 3 4.03 -10.30 -15.49
C GLU A 3 5.36 -9.68 -15.04
N GLU A 4 5.42 -8.36 -15.04
CA GLU A 4 6.55 -7.59 -14.55
C GLU A 4 6.75 -7.99 -13.08
N LYS A 5 7.92 -8.54 -12.77
CA LYS A 5 8.29 -8.91 -11.39
C LYS A 5 8.97 -7.71 -10.77
N VAL A 6 8.45 -7.26 -9.64
CA VAL A 6 9.03 -6.19 -8.83
C VAL A 6 9.77 -6.79 -7.66
N TRP A 7 10.92 -6.21 -7.34
CA TRP A 7 11.61 -6.49 -6.10
C TRP A 7 11.05 -5.53 -5.03
N PRO A 8 10.47 -6.06 -3.94
CA PRO A 8 9.84 -5.26 -2.90
C PRO A 8 10.90 -4.56 -2.03
N ASP A 9 11.33 -3.37 -2.45
CA ASP A 9 12.35 -2.60 -1.71
C ASP A 9 11.85 -1.24 -1.28
N LYS A 10 12.03 -0.94 0.01
CA LYS A 10 11.56 0.31 0.63
C LYS A 10 12.36 1.54 0.24
N THR A 11 13.58 1.35 -0.24
CA THR A 11 14.45 2.43 -0.75
C THR A 11 14.19 2.72 -2.22
N ASP A 12 13.51 1.80 -2.92
CA ASP A 12 13.07 1.97 -4.29
C ASP A 12 11.99 3.07 -4.37
N SER A 13 12.45 4.24 -4.83
CA SER A 13 11.60 5.43 -4.96
C SER A 13 10.69 5.34 -6.18
N ASP A 14 11.13 4.66 -7.23
CA ASP A 14 10.36 4.47 -8.46
C ASP A 14 9.15 3.56 -8.17
N LEU A 15 9.40 2.42 -7.52
CA LEU A 15 8.36 1.49 -7.08
C LEU A 15 7.35 2.16 -6.14
N TRP A 16 7.83 3.00 -5.22
CA TRP A 16 6.96 3.79 -4.36
C TRP A 16 6.06 4.75 -5.14
N GLU A 17 6.61 5.51 -6.09
CA GLU A 17 5.84 6.45 -6.90
C GLU A 17 4.77 5.73 -7.73
N GLU A 18 5.09 4.56 -8.30
CA GLU A 18 4.11 3.77 -9.05
C GLU A 18 2.97 3.26 -8.16
N VAL A 19 3.28 2.79 -6.95
CA VAL A 19 2.28 2.28 -5.99
C VAL A 19 1.41 3.42 -5.48
N ARG A 20 2.02 4.56 -5.15
CA ARG A 20 1.34 5.78 -4.73
C ARG A 20 0.39 6.26 -5.83
N ALA A 21 0.86 6.33 -7.08
CA ALA A 21 0.02 6.72 -8.22
C ALA A 21 -1.17 5.76 -8.39
N ALA A 22 -0.97 4.45 -8.28
CA ALA A 22 -2.05 3.47 -8.37
C ALA A 22 -3.05 3.55 -7.20
N MET A 23 -2.58 3.87 -6.00
CA MET A 23 -3.45 4.12 -4.84
C MET A 23 -4.30 5.38 -5.04
N ILE A 24 -3.69 6.48 -5.50
CA ILE A 24 -4.37 7.75 -5.81
C ILE A 24 -5.36 7.56 -6.96
N GLU A 25 -5.00 6.85 -8.02
CA GLU A 25 -5.90 6.58 -9.14
C GLU A 25 -7.16 5.81 -8.68
N LYS A 26 -6.97 4.82 -7.80
CA LYS A 26 -8.04 3.91 -7.38
C LYS A 26 -8.90 4.46 -6.24
N TYR A 27 -8.31 5.22 -5.32
CA TYR A 27 -8.98 5.69 -4.11
C TYR A 27 -9.00 7.22 -3.96
N GLY A 28 -8.34 7.96 -4.85
CA GLY A 28 -8.23 9.41 -4.77
C GLY A 28 -7.49 9.86 -3.51
N ASP A 29 -7.99 10.92 -2.90
CA ASP A 29 -7.49 11.55 -1.67
C ASP A 29 -7.94 10.82 -0.38
N ARG A 30 -8.30 9.53 -0.50
CA ARG A 30 -8.92 8.78 0.62
C ARG A 30 -7.91 8.27 1.66
N PHE A 31 -6.62 8.31 1.36
CA PHE A 31 -5.55 7.88 2.25
C PHE A 31 -4.49 8.98 2.34
N ASP A 32 -3.97 9.20 3.54
CA ASP A 32 -2.82 10.08 3.77
C ASP A 32 -1.54 9.46 3.21
N ASP A 33 -0.62 10.32 2.75
CA ASP A 33 0.68 9.90 2.21
C ASP A 33 1.49 9.09 3.23
N GLU A 34 1.40 9.46 4.53
CA GLU A 34 2.05 8.73 5.62
C GLU A 34 1.51 7.29 5.76
N LEU A 35 0.18 7.12 5.61
CA LEU A 35 -0.47 5.81 5.71
C LEU A 35 -0.15 4.96 4.47
N MET A 36 -0.13 5.58 3.29
CA MET A 36 0.35 4.92 2.07
C MET A 36 1.80 4.44 2.22
N ARG A 37 2.66 5.27 2.83
CA ARG A 37 4.08 4.94 3.03
C ARG A 37 4.26 3.79 4.02
N LYS A 38 3.51 3.78 5.13
CA LYS A 38 3.49 2.66 6.09
C LYS A 38 3.01 1.35 5.47
N ALA A 39 1.94 1.42 4.68
CA ALA A 39 1.42 0.25 3.98
C ALA A 39 2.40 -0.29 2.93
N PHE A 40 3.13 0.59 2.24
CA PHE A 40 4.20 0.21 1.32
C PHE A 40 5.37 -0.45 2.05
N ASP A 41 5.86 0.14 3.14
CA ASP A 41 6.95 -0.43 3.95
C ASP A 41 6.58 -1.82 4.48
N SER A 42 5.39 -1.95 5.07
CA SER A 42 4.83 -3.23 5.54
C SER A 42 4.67 -4.26 4.42
N THR A 43 4.37 -3.81 3.19
CA THR A 43 4.29 -4.70 2.02
C THR A 43 5.67 -5.13 1.55
N CYS A 44 6.66 -4.26 1.67
CA CYS A 44 8.05 -4.58 1.36
C CYS A 44 8.60 -5.62 2.34
N GLU A 45 8.35 -5.45 3.64
CA GLU A 45 8.76 -6.42 4.67
C GLU A 45 8.03 -7.77 4.55
N TYR A 46 6.83 -7.79 3.97
CA TYR A 46 6.05 -9.02 3.81
C TYR A 46 6.57 -9.94 2.70
N PHE A 47 7.23 -9.38 1.67
CA PHE A 47 7.72 -10.15 0.54
C PHE A 47 9.24 -10.23 0.58
N GLU A 48 9.76 -11.45 0.74
CA GLU A 48 11.21 -11.71 0.80
C GLU A 48 11.82 -12.04 -0.58
N ASP A 49 11.01 -12.03 -1.64
CA ASP A 49 11.44 -12.42 -3.00
C ASP A 49 10.73 -11.58 -4.09
N TYR A 50 11.13 -11.78 -5.35
CA TYR A 50 10.53 -11.14 -6.51
C TYR A 50 9.06 -11.53 -6.63
N VAL A 51 8.18 -10.53 -6.62
CA VAL A 51 6.74 -10.74 -6.72
C VAL A 51 6.17 -10.10 -7.98
N PRO A 52 5.10 -10.66 -8.56
CA PRO A 52 4.40 -10.00 -9.65
C PRO A 52 3.91 -8.62 -9.20
N ARG A 53 4.12 -7.61 -10.04
CA ARG A 53 3.68 -6.22 -9.83
C ARG A 53 2.22 -6.16 -9.40
N SER A 54 1.34 -6.86 -10.10
CA SER A 54 -0.09 -6.96 -9.75
C SER A 54 -0.34 -7.44 -8.31
N ARG A 55 0.45 -8.41 -7.83
CA ARG A 55 0.33 -8.97 -6.48
C ARG A 55 0.82 -7.97 -5.43
N PHE A 56 1.95 -7.32 -5.70
CA PHE A 56 2.51 -6.29 -4.83
C PHE A 56 1.52 -5.13 -4.64
N PHE A 57 0.99 -4.59 -5.74
CA PHE A 57 0.06 -3.46 -5.71
C PHE A 57 -1.23 -3.82 -4.98
N LYS A 58 -1.78 -5.01 -5.25
CA LYS A 58 -2.99 -5.50 -4.55
C LYS A 58 -2.75 -5.63 -3.05
N ARG A 59 -1.56 -6.10 -2.64
CA ARG A 59 -1.20 -6.23 -1.22
C ARG A 59 -1.00 -4.87 -0.55
N ALA A 60 -0.29 -3.94 -1.20
CA ALA A 60 -0.10 -2.59 -0.69
C ALA A 60 -1.45 -1.86 -0.50
N ILE A 61 -2.35 -1.98 -1.47
CA ILE A 61 -3.72 -1.46 -1.37
C ILE A 61 -4.48 -2.12 -0.22
N MET A 62 -4.38 -3.45 -0.08
CA MET A 62 -5.01 -4.14 1.05
C MET A 62 -4.45 -3.61 2.37
N ASN A 63 -3.12 -3.56 2.53
CA ASN A 63 -2.49 -3.02 3.74
C ASN A 63 -2.96 -1.59 4.02
N CYS A 64 -3.05 -0.69 3.04
CA CYS A 64 -3.66 0.64 3.20
C CYS A 64 -5.11 0.60 3.72
N VAL A 65 -5.92 -0.34 3.24
CA VAL A 65 -7.32 -0.49 3.67
C VAL A 65 -7.41 -1.10 5.07
N TRP A 66 -6.55 -2.07 5.41
CA TRP A 66 -6.54 -2.82 6.67
C TRP A 66 -5.82 -2.06 7.81
N GLU A 67 -4.78 -1.27 7.50
CA GLU A 67 -4.09 -0.36 8.42
C GLU A 67 -4.90 0.90 8.75
N ARG A 68 -6.12 1.03 8.22
CA ARG A 68 -7.08 1.92 8.87
C ARG A 68 -7.12 1.51 10.33
N PRO A 69 -6.78 2.38 11.30
CA PRO A 69 -7.34 2.18 12.62
C PRO A 69 -8.84 2.03 12.36
N ILE A 70 -9.43 0.95 12.86
CA ILE A 70 -10.85 0.99 13.18
C ILE A 70 -10.92 2.29 13.97
N ILE A 71 -11.50 3.34 13.41
CA ILE A 71 -11.94 4.47 14.20
C ILE A 71 -12.86 3.76 15.18
N SER A 72 -12.30 3.46 16.36
CA SER A 72 -13.07 3.07 17.51
C SER A 72 -14.16 4.11 17.50
N LYS A 73 -15.41 3.65 17.39
CA LYS A 73 -16.56 4.52 17.61
C LYS A 73 -16.49 4.96 19.08
N GLU A 74 -15.53 5.80 19.39
CA GLU A 74 -15.40 6.56 20.62
C GLU A 74 -15.63 8.02 20.24
N GLN A 75 -16.82 8.24 19.67
CA GLN A 75 -17.65 9.31 20.17
C GLN A 75 -19.11 8.96 19.89
N GLN A 76 -19.91 9.09 20.96
CA GLN A 76 -21.39 9.12 21.04
C GLN A 76 -22.07 7.88 21.62
N VAL A 77 -22.21 7.86 22.96
CA VAL A 77 -23.51 8.03 23.67
C VAL A 77 -23.18 8.69 25.02
N TYR A 78 -23.39 10.00 25.14
CA TYR A 78 -24.45 10.68 25.93
C TYR A 78 -24.33 10.53 27.45
#